data_AF-A0A3D5DZ73-F1
#
_entry.id   AF-A0A3D5DZ73-F1
#
_cell.length_a   1.000
_cell.length_b   1.000
_cell.length_c   1.000
_cell.angle_alpha   90.00
_cell.angle_beta   90.00
_cell.angle_gamma   90.00
#
_symmetry.space_group_name_H-M   'P 1'
#
loop_
_entity.id
_entity.type
_entity.pdbx_description
1 polymer ?
#
loop_
_entity_poly.entity_id
_entity_poly.type
_entity_poly.pdbx_seq_one_letter_code
_entity_poly.pdbx_strand_id
1 'polypeptide(L)'
;MSDTLTPVLTAHWDQPDSFTLAAYRRNGGYQALVKALAMQPEDIVTAVKGSGLRGRGGAGFPTGVKWGFLPKGDKPHYLVVNADESEPGTCKDIPLMMATPHLLLEGAIVTSYAIGAPQAFIYVRGEVLHVVRRLQQAVGEAYQAG
;
A
#
# COMPACT_ATOMS: atom_id res chain seq x y z
N MET A 1 -7.61 17.47 26.36
CA MET A 1 -8.53 17.00 25.31
C MET A 1 -7.74 16.02 24.48
N SER A 2 -8.13 14.74 24.42
CA SER A 2 -7.54 13.82 23.45
C SER A 2 -8.00 14.31 22.09
N ASP A 3 -7.08 14.72 21.21
CA ASP A 3 -7.42 15.00 19.82
C ASP A 3 -8.22 13.82 19.26
N THR A 4 -9.31 14.11 18.56
CA THR A 4 -10.10 13.10 17.88
C THR A 4 -9.20 12.41 16.86
N LEU A 5 -8.95 11.11 17.05
CA LEU A 5 -8.18 10.31 16.10
C LEU A 5 -8.82 10.42 14.73
N THR A 6 -8.10 10.99 13.76
CA THR A 6 -8.58 11.08 12.37
C THR A 6 -8.38 9.70 11.72
N PRO A 7 -9.45 8.99 11.33
CA PRO A 7 -9.30 7.71 10.65
C PRO A 7 -8.80 7.97 9.23
N VAL A 8 -7.59 7.49 8.91
CA VAL A 8 -7.04 7.55 7.54
C VAL A 8 -7.29 6.23 6.82
N LEU A 9 -6.89 5.11 7.42
CA LEU A 9 -7.00 3.79 6.79
C LEU A 9 -8.42 3.21 6.86
N THR A 10 -9.19 3.60 7.86
CA THR A 10 -10.52 3.05 8.17
C THR A 10 -11.68 3.99 7.84
N ALA A 11 -11.39 5.15 7.23
CA ALA A 11 -12.34 6.26 7.04
C ALA A 11 -13.62 5.87 6.30
N HIS A 12 -13.59 4.80 5.49
CA HIS A 12 -14.66 4.42 4.58
C HIS A 12 -15.05 2.94 4.71
N TRP A 13 -14.61 2.24 5.75
CA TRP A 13 -14.89 0.81 5.92
C TRP A 13 -16.37 0.49 6.15
N ASP A 14 -17.16 1.48 6.55
CA ASP A 14 -18.60 1.42 6.71
C ASP A 14 -19.36 1.42 5.37
N GLN A 15 -18.71 1.77 4.26
CA GLN A 15 -19.33 1.70 2.94
C GLN A 15 -19.38 0.25 2.45
N PRO A 16 -20.54 -0.28 2.04
CA PRO A 16 -20.70 -1.68 1.67
C PRO A 16 -19.92 -2.05 0.40
N ASP A 17 -19.61 -1.07 -0.45
CA ASP A 17 -18.84 -1.20 -1.69
C ASP A 17 -17.39 -0.69 -1.57
N SER A 18 -16.92 -0.37 -0.35
CA SER A 18 -15.60 0.23 -0.05
C SER A 18 -14.42 -0.48 -0.73
N PHE A 19 -14.58 -1.77 -1.01
CA PHE A 19 -13.53 -2.60 -1.57
C PHE A 19 -13.36 -2.47 -3.09
N THR A 20 -14.26 -1.76 -3.78
CA THR A 20 -14.26 -1.60 -5.23
C THR A 20 -13.44 -0.39 -5.69
N LEU A 21 -12.94 -0.44 -6.91
CA LEU A 21 -12.27 0.69 -7.56
C LEU A 21 -13.15 1.94 -7.61
N ALA A 22 -14.45 1.75 -7.90
CA ALA A 22 -15.41 2.85 -7.98
C ALA A 22 -15.55 3.58 -6.64
N ALA A 23 -15.72 2.84 -5.54
CA ALA A 23 -15.77 3.42 -4.20
C ALA A 23 -14.46 4.09 -3.82
N TYR A 24 -13.32 3.46 -4.13
CA TYR A 24 -12.03 4.02 -3.81
C TYR A 24 -11.78 5.35 -4.53
N ARG A 25 -12.08 5.44 -5.84
CA ARG A 25 -11.99 6.69 -6.63
C ARG A 25 -12.97 7.76 -6.15
N ARG A 26 -14.21 7.38 -5.82
CA ARG A 26 -15.24 8.29 -5.28
C ARG A 26 -14.77 8.99 -4.00
N ASN A 27 -13.97 8.30 -3.19
CA ASN A 27 -13.39 8.83 -1.95
C ASN A 27 -11.99 9.46 -2.14
N GLY A 28 -11.58 9.75 -3.38
CA GLY A 28 -10.31 10.41 -3.68
C GLY A 28 -9.09 9.49 -3.81
N GLY A 29 -9.29 8.18 -3.83
CA GLY A 29 -8.23 7.21 -4.12
C GLY A 29 -7.62 7.38 -5.51
N TYR A 30 -6.36 6.97 -5.65
CA TYR A 30 -5.50 7.17 -6.83
C TYR A 30 -5.04 8.62 -7.10
N GLN A 31 -5.48 9.61 -6.31
CA GLN A 31 -4.95 10.98 -6.43
C GLN A 31 -3.47 11.08 -6.02
N ALA A 32 -3.03 10.28 -5.03
CA ALA A 32 -1.64 10.27 -4.62
C ALA A 32 -0.76 9.61 -5.69
N LEU A 33 -1.28 8.60 -6.40
CA LEU A 33 -0.62 7.99 -7.56
C LEU A 33 -0.41 9.01 -8.68
N VAL A 34 -1.44 9.77 -9.06
CA VAL A 34 -1.32 10.81 -10.10
C VAL A 34 -0.24 11.83 -9.72
N LYS A 35 -0.22 12.27 -8.46
CA LYS A 35 0.81 13.17 -7.95
C LYS A 35 2.21 12.53 -8.00
N ALA A 36 2.33 11.28 -7.56
CA ALA A 36 3.60 10.55 -7.54
C ALA A 36 4.20 10.41 -8.95
N LEU A 37 3.39 10.06 -9.95
CA LEU A 37 3.84 9.91 -11.33
C LEU A 37 4.29 11.23 -11.99
N ALA A 38 3.91 12.37 -11.42
CA ALA A 38 4.36 13.70 -11.85
C ALA A 38 5.63 14.17 -11.13
N MET A 39 6.16 13.39 -10.18
CA MET A 39 7.38 13.68 -9.42
C MET A 39 8.54 12.81 -9.90
N GLN A 40 9.78 13.24 -9.66
CA GLN A 40 10.91 12.33 -9.82
C GLN A 40 10.88 11.27 -8.69
N PRO A 41 11.26 10.00 -8.96
CA PRO A 41 11.28 8.95 -7.94
C PRO A 41 12.04 9.35 -6.66
N GLU A 42 13.15 10.05 -6.78
CA GLU A 42 13.98 10.53 -5.67
C GLU A 42 13.24 11.54 -4.76
N ASP A 43 12.36 12.35 -5.34
CA ASP A 43 11.55 13.32 -4.58
C ASP A 43 10.51 12.60 -3.73
N ILE A 44 9.98 11.47 -4.20
CA ILE A 44 9.05 10.64 -3.43
C ILE A 44 9.77 9.99 -2.26
N VAL A 45 10.96 9.42 -2.48
CA VAL A 45 11.81 8.85 -1.41
C VAL A 45 12.10 9.92 -0.36
N THR A 46 12.44 11.14 -0.80
CA THR A 46 12.72 12.28 0.09
C THR A 46 11.47 12.70 0.87
N ALA A 47 10.30 12.79 0.23
CA ALA A 47 9.04 13.11 0.90
C ALA A 47 8.66 12.06 1.96
N VAL A 48 8.80 10.77 1.65
CA VAL A 48 8.52 9.69 2.62
C VAL A 48 9.52 9.73 3.78
N LYS A 49 10.80 10.02 3.53
CA LYS A 49 11.79 10.23 4.58
C LYS A 49 11.43 11.43 5.46
N GLY A 50 11.04 12.55 4.87
CA GLY A 50 10.62 13.77 5.58
C GLY A 50 9.34 13.59 6.41
N SER A 51 8.45 12.69 6.01
CA SER A 51 7.21 12.39 6.76
C SER A 51 7.45 11.70 8.11
N GLY A 52 8.65 11.14 8.34
CA GLY A 52 8.94 10.35 9.54
C GLY A 52 8.24 8.99 9.59
N LEU A 53 7.70 8.49 8.46
CA LEU A 53 7.04 7.19 8.40
C LEU A 53 7.97 6.06 8.86
N ARG A 54 7.47 5.26 9.80
CA ARG A 54 8.14 4.07 10.35
C ARG A 54 7.41 2.79 9.93
N GLY A 55 8.17 1.71 9.78
CA GLY A 55 7.66 0.40 9.43
C GLY A 55 6.59 -0.08 10.41
N ARG A 56 5.48 -0.57 9.88
CA ARG A 56 4.29 -0.98 10.65
C ARG A 56 4.21 -2.49 10.93
N GLY A 57 5.23 -3.25 10.55
CA GLY A 57 5.34 -4.70 10.78
C GLY A 57 6.13 -5.09 12.04
N GLY A 58 6.25 -4.22 13.04
CA GLY A 58 6.93 -4.52 14.31
C GLY A 58 8.32 -3.88 14.48
N ALA A 59 9.22 -4.00 13.49
CA ALA A 59 10.60 -3.50 13.63
C ALA A 59 10.72 -1.96 13.72
N GLY A 60 9.69 -1.22 13.29
CA GLY A 60 9.67 0.24 13.43
C GLY A 60 10.76 0.99 12.65
N PHE A 61 11.38 0.35 11.65
CA PHE A 61 12.48 0.93 10.88
C PHE A 61 11.99 2.10 9.99
N PRO A 62 12.72 3.23 9.86
CA PRO A 62 12.28 4.35 9.03
C PRO A 62 12.13 3.96 7.54
N THR A 63 10.93 4.12 6.99
CA THR A 63 10.57 3.60 5.65
C THR A 63 11.40 4.26 4.55
N GLY A 64 11.52 5.60 4.58
CA GLY A 64 12.30 6.32 3.57
C GLY A 64 13.80 6.02 3.62
N VAL A 65 14.35 5.66 4.79
CA VAL A 65 15.74 5.21 4.90
C VAL A 65 15.92 3.83 4.28
N LYS A 66 14.96 2.92 4.49
CA LYS A 66 14.99 1.58 3.90
C LYS A 66 15.02 1.64 2.38
N TRP A 67 14.25 2.53 1.77
CA TRP A 67 14.23 2.72 0.31
C TRP A 67 15.58 3.20 -0.22
N GLY A 68 16.30 4.04 0.54
CA GLY A 68 17.63 4.54 0.17
C GLY A 68 18.76 3.50 0.19
N PHE A 69 18.53 2.29 0.72
CA PHE A 69 19.52 1.21 0.69
C PHE A 69 19.53 0.40 -0.60
N LEU A 70 18.57 0.63 -1.49
CA LEU A 70 18.53 -0.10 -2.75
C LEU A 70 19.73 0.31 -3.62
N PRO A 71 20.50 -0.66 -4.14
CA PRO A 71 21.69 -0.37 -4.92
C PRO A 71 21.28 0.32 -6.23
N LYS A 72 22.09 1.28 -6.67
CA LYS A 72 21.98 1.82 -8.03
C LYS A 72 22.68 0.85 -8.97
N GLY A 73 21.96 0.22 -9.90
CA GLY A 73 22.53 -0.71 -10.87
C GLY A 73 21.48 -1.43 -11.71
N ASP A 74 21.94 -2.29 -12.62
CA ASP A 74 21.10 -2.88 -13.68
C ASP A 74 20.25 -4.09 -13.23
N LYS A 75 20.35 -4.51 -11.97
CA LYS A 75 19.57 -5.64 -11.48
C LYS A 75 18.12 -5.19 -11.28
N PRO A 76 17.12 -6.01 -11.70
CA PRO A 76 15.73 -5.68 -11.48
C PRO A 76 15.45 -5.62 -9.97
N HIS A 77 14.84 -4.52 -9.54
CA HIS A 77 14.30 -4.41 -8.19
C HIS A 77 12.91 -5.02 -8.12
N TYR A 78 12.59 -5.58 -6.97
CA TYR A 78 11.27 -6.12 -6.69
C TYR A 78 10.72 -5.49 -5.42
N LEU A 79 9.42 -5.20 -5.44
CA LEU A 79 8.70 -4.87 -4.21
C LEU A 79 8.05 -6.15 -3.68
N VAL A 80 8.31 -6.48 -2.41
CA VAL A 80 7.57 -7.53 -1.71
C VAL A 80 6.79 -6.89 -0.57
N VAL A 81 5.47 -6.93 -0.67
CA VAL A 81 4.54 -6.56 0.39
C VAL A 81 4.33 -7.78 1.26
N ASN A 82 4.72 -7.68 2.54
CA ASN A 82 4.40 -8.69 3.53
C ASN A 82 2.95 -8.46 4.00
N ALA A 83 2.07 -9.40 3.68
CA ALA A 83 0.67 -9.45 4.08
C ALA A 83 0.34 -10.80 4.76
N ASP A 84 1.32 -11.34 5.48
CA ASP A 84 1.20 -12.62 6.20
C ASP A 84 0.35 -12.45 7.48
N GLU A 85 0.61 -11.43 8.31
CA GLU A 85 -0.11 -11.17 9.57
C GLU A 85 -0.29 -12.43 10.44
N SER A 86 0.80 -13.16 10.67
CA SER A 86 0.79 -14.41 11.46
C SER A 86 0.99 -14.18 12.97
N GLU A 87 1.31 -12.95 13.39
CA GLU A 87 1.56 -12.63 14.79
C GLU A 87 0.27 -12.66 15.63
N PRO A 88 0.25 -13.38 16.79
CA PRO A 88 -0.93 -13.47 17.63
C PRO A 88 -1.51 -12.11 18.03
N GLY A 89 -2.81 -11.92 17.79
CA GLY A 89 -3.53 -10.69 18.13
C GLY A 89 -3.42 -9.57 17.09
N THR A 90 -2.69 -9.77 15.99
CA THR A 90 -2.61 -8.79 14.90
C THR A 90 -3.81 -8.94 13.96
N CYS A 91 -4.49 -7.83 13.67
CA CYS A 91 -5.71 -7.81 12.85
C CYS A 91 -5.86 -6.49 12.08
N LYS A 92 -4.76 -5.93 11.59
CA LYS A 92 -4.73 -4.67 10.83
C LYS A 92 -4.69 -4.89 9.32
N ASP A 93 -3.94 -5.88 8.84
CA ASP A 93 -3.67 -6.08 7.42
C ASP A 93 -4.82 -6.82 6.75
N ILE A 94 -5.31 -7.91 7.36
CA ILE A 94 -6.42 -8.70 6.83
C ILE A 94 -7.68 -7.83 6.66
N PRO A 95 -8.16 -7.09 7.68
CA PRO A 95 -9.33 -6.23 7.51
C PRO A 95 -9.09 -5.09 6.51
N LEU A 96 -7.88 -4.53 6.46
CA LEU A 96 -7.54 -3.50 5.48
C LEU A 96 -7.65 -4.01 4.04
N MET A 97 -7.11 -5.20 3.77
CA MET A 97 -7.17 -5.80 2.44
C MET A 97 -8.58 -6.28 2.08
N MET A 98 -9.40 -6.63 3.08
CA MET A 98 -10.81 -6.98 2.86
C MET A 98 -11.69 -5.76 2.54
N ALA A 99 -11.47 -4.65 3.25
CA ALA A 99 -12.30 -3.45 3.19
C ALA A 99 -11.85 -2.48 2.09
N THR A 100 -10.55 -2.23 1.94
CA THR A 100 -10.00 -1.22 1.03
C THR A 100 -8.72 -1.71 0.34
N PRO A 101 -8.78 -2.78 -0.49
CA PRO A 101 -7.60 -3.35 -1.15
C PRO A 101 -6.90 -2.35 -2.08
N HIS A 102 -7.63 -1.45 -2.73
CA HIS A 102 -7.05 -0.45 -3.63
C HIS A 102 -6.10 0.52 -2.92
N LEU A 103 -6.25 0.75 -1.61
CA LEU A 103 -5.31 1.55 -0.83
C LEU A 103 -3.92 0.89 -0.76
N LEU A 104 -3.90 -0.45 -0.60
CA LEU A 104 -2.66 -1.20 -0.64
C LEU A 104 -2.05 -1.17 -2.04
N LEU A 105 -2.89 -1.32 -3.08
CA LEU A 105 -2.42 -1.29 -4.47
C LEU A 105 -1.85 0.07 -4.86
N GLU A 106 -2.51 1.18 -4.53
CA GLU A 106 -1.99 2.53 -4.76
C GLU A 106 -0.63 2.71 -4.06
N GLY A 107 -0.54 2.32 -2.78
CA GLY A 107 0.73 2.37 -2.03
C GLY A 107 1.83 1.50 -2.66
N ALA A 108 1.49 0.31 -3.16
CA ALA A 108 2.43 -0.58 -3.83
C ALA A 108 2.92 0.02 -5.16
N ILE A 109 2.04 0.58 -5.98
CA ILE A 109 2.40 1.22 -7.26
C ILE A 109 3.31 2.43 -7.01
N VAL A 110 2.94 3.32 -6.08
CA VAL A 110 3.76 4.48 -5.70
C VAL A 110 5.13 4.06 -5.20
N THR A 111 5.18 3.02 -4.34
CA THR A 111 6.44 2.48 -3.83
C THR A 111 7.29 1.91 -4.96
N SER A 112 6.71 1.09 -5.83
CA SER A 112 7.39 0.49 -6.99
C SER A 112 7.97 1.55 -7.91
N TYR A 113 7.22 2.62 -8.19
CA TYR A 113 7.70 3.75 -8.98
C TYR A 113 8.88 4.45 -8.30
N ALA A 114 8.76 4.76 -7.00
CA ALA A 114 9.80 5.45 -6.23
C ALA A 114 11.12 4.67 -6.15
N ILE A 115 11.07 3.34 -6.13
CA ILE A 115 12.26 2.48 -5.99
C ILE A 115 12.74 1.85 -7.31
N GLY A 116 12.07 2.16 -8.42
CA GLY A 116 12.36 1.56 -9.73
C GLY A 116 12.14 0.05 -9.78
N ALA A 117 11.13 -0.47 -9.07
CA ALA A 117 10.78 -1.88 -9.08
C ALA A 117 9.67 -2.18 -10.11
N PRO A 118 10.01 -2.75 -11.30
CA PRO A 118 9.01 -3.03 -12.35
C PRO A 118 8.00 -4.10 -11.95
N GLN A 119 8.27 -4.89 -10.90
CA GLN A 119 7.39 -5.95 -10.45
C GLN A 119 7.23 -5.94 -8.93
N ALA A 120 5.99 -6.13 -8.48
CA ALA A 120 5.62 -6.23 -7.08
C ALA A 120 4.91 -7.56 -6.80
N PHE A 121 5.16 -8.10 -5.61
CA PHE A 121 4.53 -9.31 -5.08
C PHE A 121 3.87 -8.99 -3.74
N ILE A 122 2.63 -9.43 -3.57
CA ILE A 122 1.94 -9.38 -2.28
C ILE A 122 1.94 -10.80 -1.72
N TYR A 123 2.73 -11.04 -0.68
CA TYR A 123 2.77 -12.33 0.00
C TYR A 123 1.64 -12.39 1.01
N VAL A 124 0.60 -13.15 0.69
CA VAL A 124 -0.56 -13.38 1.55
C VAL A 124 -0.52 -14.81 2.06
N ARG A 125 -0.77 -15.00 3.36
CA ARG A 125 -0.82 -16.34 3.95
C ARG A 125 -1.96 -17.19 3.36
N GLY A 126 -1.76 -18.50 3.32
CA GLY A 126 -2.70 -19.43 2.68
C GLY A 126 -4.07 -19.53 3.36
N GLU A 127 -4.14 -19.19 4.65
CA GLU A 127 -5.33 -19.38 5.48
C GLU A 127 -6.41 -18.30 5.27
N VAL A 128 -6.10 -17.22 4.55
CA VAL A 128 -7.01 -16.08 4.33
C VAL A 128 -7.47 -15.98 2.88
N LEU A 129 -8.02 -17.08 2.35
CA LEU A 129 -8.43 -17.19 0.94
C LEU A 129 -9.35 -16.05 0.46
N HIS A 130 -10.21 -15.51 1.33
CA HIS A 130 -11.08 -14.38 0.98
C HIS A 130 -10.30 -13.10 0.69
N VAL A 131 -9.21 -12.84 1.43
CA VAL A 131 -8.29 -11.73 1.16
C VAL A 131 -7.65 -11.90 -0.20
N VAL A 132 -7.17 -13.11 -0.52
CA VAL A 132 -6.54 -13.41 -1.82
C VAL A 132 -7.51 -13.10 -2.96
N ARG A 133 -8.76 -13.59 -2.87
CA ARG A 133 -9.80 -13.31 -3.87
C ARG A 133 -10.09 -11.81 -4.00
N ARG A 134 -10.14 -11.10 -2.86
CA ARG A 134 -10.40 -9.66 -2.82
C ARG A 134 -9.29 -8.86 -3.49
N LEU A 135 -8.03 -9.20 -3.21
CA LEU A 135 -6.88 -8.57 -3.85
C LEU A 135 -6.83 -8.89 -5.34
N GLN A 136 -7.08 -10.14 -5.75
CA GLN A 136 -7.12 -10.51 -7.17
C GLN A 136 -8.19 -9.72 -7.93
N GLN A 137 -9.38 -9.54 -7.34
CA GLN A 137 -10.41 -8.68 -7.90
C GLN A 137 -9.91 -7.24 -8.06
N ALA A 138 -9.38 -6.63 -6.99
CA ALA A 138 -8.90 -5.25 -7.01
C ALA A 138 -7.74 -5.04 -8.01
N VAL A 139 -6.84 -6.02 -8.13
CA VAL A 139 -5.78 -6.03 -9.15
C VAL A 139 -6.40 -6.07 -10.54
N GLY A 140 -7.37 -6.96 -10.79
CA GLY A 140 -8.08 -7.03 -12.06
C GLY A 140 -8.77 -5.71 -12.43
N GLU A 141 -9.47 -5.09 -11.46
CA GLU A 141 -10.10 -3.77 -11.64
C GLU A 141 -9.08 -2.69 -11.98
N ALA A 142 -7.93 -2.67 -11.29
CA ALA A 142 -6.85 -1.72 -11.57
C ALA A 142 -6.29 -1.92 -12.99
N TYR A 143 -5.91 -3.14 -13.37
CA TYR A 143 -5.39 -3.43 -14.73
C TYR A 143 -6.38 -3.07 -15.85
N GLN A 144 -7.68 -3.29 -15.63
CA GLN A 144 -8.71 -2.90 -16.60
C GLN A 144 -8.86 -1.38 -16.74
N ALA A 145 -8.45 -0.62 -15.73
CA ALA A 145 -8.59 0.82 -15.68
C ALA A 145 -7.32 1.60 -16.06
N GLY A 146 -6.24 0.90 -16.43
CA GLY A 146 -4.92 1.46 -16.78
C GLY A 146 -3.99 1.64 -15.59
#